data_AF-A0A841R8H7-F1
#
_entry.id   AF-A0A841R8H7-F1
#
_cell.length_a   1.000
_cell.length_b   1.000
_cell.length_c   1.000
_cell.angle_alpha   90.00
_cell.angle_beta   90.00
_cell.angle_gamma   90.00
#
_symmetry.space_group_name_H-M   'P 1'
#
loop_
_entity.id
_entity.type
_entity.pdbx_description
1 polymer ?
#
loop_
_entity_poly.entity_id
_entity_poly.type
_entity_poly.pdbx_seq_one_letter_code
_entity_poly.pdbx_strand_id
1 'polypeptide(L)'
;MDQNETRIEELQSRIKDSQAELKDIFCEAGERVAGEKLYKGDDEAINKLLEALGEREKRLQNIDSQMDDLRTSYNRISEIAEREKEIGEEYALLEKENKKLFVPLGRVAYFPLKGGRGQEYGKSFDSLVEAEENLKEQDNEIFRLESSGGKKKFLENLKDKGRIAVLRSKKKRLESSMDNLFGKLGEKIYRKDPAFLDSIEDETVASFKENRIKMAALDKEIAQLKEENSNLEKHLKSEYNSSRQKKTEEKMQSRRDLALSDKMAGVYDLGLYLYREKIELKDNEVEQLFASAGEIYGKIENQEREIEKLKAELEIVNLEEEVTEMKKNIKDLEMTIEKCNSDISEFNNEIKRARAEIRKLKKLTE
;
A
#
# COMPACT_ATOMS: atom_id res chain seq x y z
N MET A 1 39.41 25.80 -18.57
CA MET A 1 38.32 26.76 -18.36
C MET A 1 38.96 28.08 -18.08
N ASP A 2 38.69 29.04 -18.94
CA ASP A 2 39.06 30.43 -18.70
C ASP A 2 38.40 30.90 -17.38
N GLN A 3 39.07 31.78 -16.65
CA GLN A 3 38.52 32.36 -15.42
C GLN A 3 37.17 33.05 -15.70
N ASN A 4 37.02 33.65 -16.88
CA ASN A 4 35.78 34.28 -17.31
C ASN A 4 34.64 33.28 -17.58
N GLU A 5 34.94 32.11 -18.17
CA GLU A 5 33.93 31.03 -18.36
C GLU A 5 33.40 30.53 -17.02
N THR A 6 34.29 30.25 -16.08
CA THR A 6 33.93 29.79 -14.74
C THR A 6 33.05 30.82 -14.03
N ARG A 7 33.40 32.11 -14.16
CA ARG A 7 32.64 33.20 -13.57
C ARG A 7 31.24 33.34 -14.17
N ILE A 8 31.09 33.16 -15.49
CA ILE A 8 29.78 33.16 -16.15
C ILE A 8 28.90 32.03 -15.61
N GLU A 9 29.45 30.81 -15.46
CA GLU A 9 28.72 29.67 -14.89
C GLU A 9 28.26 29.95 -13.45
N GLU A 10 29.12 30.54 -12.62
CA GLU A 10 28.75 30.95 -11.25
C GLU A 10 27.61 31.97 -11.25
N LEU A 11 27.68 33.00 -12.09
CA LEU A 11 26.64 34.02 -12.19
C LEU A 11 25.32 33.43 -12.69
N GLN A 12 25.36 32.53 -13.67
CA GLN A 12 24.18 31.81 -14.15
C GLN A 12 23.54 30.95 -13.07
N SER A 13 24.34 30.26 -12.25
CA SER A 13 23.82 29.53 -11.09
C SER A 13 23.14 30.45 -10.09
N ARG A 14 23.75 31.59 -9.77
CA ARG A 14 23.16 32.59 -8.85
C ARG A 14 21.87 33.19 -9.38
N ILE A 15 21.78 33.48 -10.68
CA ILE A 15 20.54 33.94 -11.32
C ILE A 15 19.44 32.89 -11.15
N LYS A 16 19.75 31.60 -11.35
CA LYS A 16 18.79 30.51 -11.18
C LYS A 16 18.30 30.40 -9.72
N ASP A 17 19.20 30.56 -8.75
CA ASP A 17 18.84 30.57 -7.33
C ASP A 17 17.95 31.78 -7.00
N SER A 18 18.28 32.98 -7.49
CA SER A 18 17.47 34.18 -7.34
C SER A 18 16.10 34.07 -8.04
N GLN A 19 16.01 33.38 -9.17
CA GLN A 19 14.73 33.10 -9.82
C GLN A 19 13.86 32.13 -9.01
N ALA A 20 14.46 31.15 -8.32
CA ALA A 20 13.74 30.30 -7.39
C ALA A 20 13.23 31.10 -6.18
N GLU A 21 14.07 31.97 -5.62
CA GLU A 21 13.68 32.87 -4.52
C GLU A 21 12.52 33.79 -4.91
N LEU A 22 12.54 34.38 -6.12
CA LEU A 22 11.41 35.16 -6.64
C LEU A 22 10.13 34.34 -6.74
N LYS A 23 10.23 33.08 -7.19
CA LYS A 23 9.08 32.19 -7.29
C LYS A 23 8.46 31.95 -5.91
N ASP A 24 9.30 31.71 -4.90
CA ASP A 24 8.83 31.48 -3.53
C ASP A 24 8.16 32.74 -2.96
N ILE A 25 8.72 33.93 -3.19
CA ILE A 25 8.12 35.20 -2.79
C ILE A 25 6.74 35.41 -3.44
N PHE A 26 6.60 35.16 -4.75
CA PHE A 26 5.32 35.32 -5.42
C PHE A 26 4.30 34.28 -4.99
N CYS A 27 4.72 33.04 -4.72
CA CYS A 27 3.86 32.04 -4.10
C CYS A 27 3.34 32.56 -2.75
N GLU A 28 4.22 32.98 -1.85
CA GLU A 28 3.84 33.44 -0.51
C GLU A 28 2.87 34.64 -0.57
N ALA A 29 3.17 35.63 -1.41
CA ALA A 29 2.28 36.78 -1.61
C ALA A 29 0.91 36.36 -2.15
N GLY A 30 0.89 35.47 -3.15
CA GLY A 30 -0.35 34.92 -3.71
C GLY A 30 -1.17 34.14 -2.68
N GLU A 31 -0.53 33.35 -1.83
CA GLU A 31 -1.21 32.55 -0.79
C GLU A 31 -1.87 33.44 0.24
N ARG A 32 -1.15 34.47 0.72
CA ARG A 32 -1.69 35.44 1.70
C ARG A 32 -2.91 36.14 1.15
N VAL A 33 -2.84 36.66 -0.09
CA VAL A 33 -3.96 37.37 -0.70
C VAL A 33 -5.17 36.46 -0.92
N ALA A 34 -4.95 35.24 -1.41
CA ALA A 34 -6.03 34.27 -1.61
C ALA A 34 -6.64 33.77 -0.30
N GLY A 35 -5.81 33.47 0.71
CA GLY A 35 -6.23 32.88 1.98
C GLY A 35 -6.93 33.87 2.91
N GLU A 36 -6.38 35.07 3.06
CA GLU A 36 -6.92 36.09 3.98
C GLU A 36 -7.98 36.97 3.32
N LYS A 37 -8.26 36.77 2.02
CA LYS A 37 -9.21 37.58 1.23
C LYS A 37 -8.89 39.08 1.34
N LEU A 38 -7.59 39.39 1.26
CA LEU A 38 -7.06 40.74 1.41
C LEU A 38 -7.50 41.65 0.26
N TYR A 39 -7.75 41.07 -0.91
CA TYR A 39 -8.25 41.79 -2.06
C TYR A 39 -9.78 42.01 -1.98
N LYS A 40 -10.20 43.27 -2.06
CA LYS A 40 -11.61 43.70 -2.05
C LYS A 40 -11.96 44.65 -3.21
N GLY A 41 -11.11 44.72 -4.22
CA GLY A 41 -11.32 45.59 -5.38
C GLY A 41 -12.16 44.93 -6.47
N ASP A 42 -12.45 45.71 -7.52
CA ASP A 42 -13.27 45.31 -8.66
C ASP A 42 -12.43 44.91 -9.90
N ASP A 43 -11.13 44.64 -9.73
CA ASP A 43 -10.27 44.19 -10.82
C ASP A 43 -10.72 42.82 -11.33
N GLU A 44 -11.16 42.79 -12.59
CA GLU A 44 -11.72 41.61 -13.22
C GLU A 44 -10.70 40.47 -13.32
N ALA A 45 -9.42 40.76 -13.54
CA ALA A 45 -8.37 39.75 -13.69
C ALA A 45 -8.05 39.09 -12.35
N ILE A 46 -7.93 39.87 -11.28
CA ILE A 46 -7.71 39.33 -9.93
C ILE A 46 -8.88 38.46 -9.50
N ASN A 47 -10.12 38.93 -9.73
CA ASN A 47 -11.31 38.16 -9.39
C ASN A 47 -11.38 36.82 -10.15
N LYS A 48 -11.01 36.80 -11.44
CA LYS A 48 -10.89 35.55 -12.22
C LYS A 48 -9.82 34.61 -11.68
N LEU A 49 -8.67 35.13 -11.28
CA LEU A 49 -7.58 34.33 -10.69
C LEU A 49 -8.00 33.73 -9.34
N LEU A 50 -8.67 34.51 -8.48
CA LEU A 50 -9.19 34.05 -7.20
C LEU A 50 -10.30 33.00 -7.37
N GLU A 51 -11.19 33.18 -8.34
CA GLU A 51 -12.22 32.19 -8.68
C GLU A 51 -11.59 30.87 -9.13
N ALA A 52 -10.65 30.91 -10.07
CA ALA A 52 -9.92 29.74 -10.55
C ALA A 52 -9.13 29.04 -9.42
N LEU A 53 -8.52 29.81 -8.51
CA LEU A 53 -7.86 29.27 -7.33
C LEU A 53 -8.84 28.57 -6.39
N GLY A 54 -10.03 29.13 -6.19
CA GLY A 54 -11.09 28.50 -5.42
C GLY A 54 -11.56 27.18 -6.03
N GLU A 55 -11.63 27.08 -7.35
CA GLU A 55 -11.93 25.81 -8.04
C GLU A 55 -10.82 24.77 -7.87
N ARG A 56 -9.56 25.18 -8.01
CA ARG A 56 -8.39 24.32 -7.77
C ARG A 56 -8.35 23.80 -6.34
N GLU A 57 -8.64 24.65 -5.36
CA GLU A 57 -8.72 24.26 -3.95
C GLU A 57 -9.85 23.26 -3.67
N LYS A 58 -11.06 23.51 -4.20
CA LYS A 58 -12.17 22.56 -4.10
C LYS A 58 -11.81 21.20 -4.70
N ARG A 59 -11.10 21.20 -5.83
CA ARG A 59 -10.61 19.97 -6.47
C ARG A 59 -9.62 19.23 -5.58
N LEU A 60 -8.67 19.93 -4.95
CA LEU A 60 -7.72 19.32 -4.02
C LEU A 60 -8.43 18.73 -2.80
N GLN A 61 -9.36 19.48 -2.19
CA GLN A 61 -10.16 19.02 -1.05
C GLN A 61 -11.01 17.78 -1.40
N ASN A 62 -11.58 17.73 -2.60
CA ASN A 62 -12.30 16.55 -3.07
C ASN A 62 -11.38 15.33 -3.19
N ILE A 63 -10.16 15.50 -3.72
CA ILE A 63 -9.17 14.41 -3.78
C ILE A 63 -8.78 13.94 -2.38
N ASP A 64 -8.56 14.86 -1.45
CA ASP A 64 -8.24 14.53 -0.05
C ASP A 64 -9.39 13.75 0.61
N SER A 65 -10.64 14.21 0.46
CA SER A 65 -11.81 13.49 0.96
C SER A 65 -11.95 12.08 0.37
N GLN A 66 -11.67 11.92 -0.93
CA GLN A 66 -11.65 10.60 -1.58
C GLN A 66 -10.54 9.70 -1.03
N MET A 67 -9.37 10.25 -0.71
CA MET A 67 -8.29 9.49 -0.09
C MET A 67 -8.63 9.04 1.34
N ASP A 68 -9.31 9.88 2.11
CA ASP A 68 -9.73 9.54 3.47
C ASP A 68 -10.83 8.48 3.47
N ASP A 69 -11.81 8.59 2.57
CA ASP A 69 -12.84 7.55 2.36
C ASP A 69 -12.22 6.20 1.96
N LEU A 70 -11.26 6.23 1.03
CA LEU A 70 -10.51 5.05 0.60
C LEU A 70 -9.81 4.36 1.78
N ARG A 71 -9.06 5.13 2.59
CA ARG A 71 -8.33 4.61 3.76
C ARG A 71 -9.27 4.07 4.82
N THR A 72 -10.36 4.79 5.10
CA THR A 72 -11.38 4.39 6.08
C THR A 72 -12.03 3.07 5.67
N SER A 73 -12.38 2.93 4.39
CA SER A 73 -12.95 1.71 3.84
C SER A 73 -12.00 0.51 3.96
N TYR A 74 -10.72 0.66 3.61
CA TYR A 74 -9.75 -0.44 3.73
C TYR A 74 -9.43 -0.80 5.19
N ASN A 75 -9.31 0.18 6.07
CA ASN A 75 -9.14 -0.08 7.51
C ASN A 75 -10.34 -0.88 8.05
N ARG A 76 -11.55 -0.49 7.68
CA ARG A 76 -12.77 -1.20 8.09
C ARG A 76 -12.82 -2.65 7.56
N ILE A 77 -12.40 -2.89 6.32
CA ILE A 77 -12.27 -4.25 5.78
C ILE A 77 -11.28 -5.08 6.60
N SER A 78 -10.15 -4.50 7.01
CA SER A 78 -9.17 -5.17 7.86
C SER A 78 -9.74 -5.52 9.23
N GLU A 79 -10.47 -4.59 9.87
CA GLU A 79 -11.15 -4.82 11.15
C GLU A 79 -12.18 -5.95 11.04
N ILE A 80 -12.96 -5.97 9.96
CA ILE A 80 -13.93 -7.05 9.70
C ILE A 80 -13.22 -8.40 9.64
N ALA A 81 -12.12 -8.50 8.89
CA ALA A 81 -11.37 -9.75 8.75
C ALA A 81 -10.77 -10.23 10.09
N GLU A 82 -10.30 -9.31 10.93
CA GLU A 82 -9.82 -9.63 12.28
C GLU A 82 -10.96 -10.12 13.17
N ARG A 83 -12.11 -9.42 13.17
CA ARG A 83 -13.28 -9.83 13.94
C ARG A 83 -13.83 -11.18 13.49
N GLU A 84 -13.88 -11.45 12.19
CA GLU A 84 -14.29 -12.77 11.66
C GLU A 84 -13.38 -13.90 12.19
N LYS A 85 -12.08 -13.65 12.32
CA LYS A 85 -11.13 -14.60 12.90
C LYS A 85 -11.40 -14.84 14.38
N GLU A 86 -11.60 -13.78 15.16
CA GLU A 86 -11.96 -13.89 16.59
C GLU A 86 -13.23 -14.70 16.80
N ILE A 87 -14.28 -14.41 16.01
CA ILE A 87 -15.53 -15.17 16.07
C ILE A 87 -15.28 -16.65 15.74
N GLY A 88 -14.41 -16.95 14.77
CA GLY A 88 -14.02 -18.32 14.46
C GLY A 88 -13.36 -19.05 15.64
N GLU A 89 -12.54 -18.34 16.42
CA GLU A 89 -11.92 -18.88 17.64
C GLU A 89 -12.96 -19.09 18.76
N GLU A 90 -13.86 -18.13 18.98
CA GLU A 90 -14.98 -18.24 19.93
C GLU A 90 -15.89 -19.43 19.58
N TYR A 91 -16.22 -19.60 18.29
CA TYR A 91 -17.03 -20.70 17.80
C TYR A 91 -16.38 -22.06 18.07
N ALA A 92 -15.07 -22.18 17.84
CA ALA A 92 -14.31 -23.39 18.10
C ALA A 92 -14.26 -23.76 19.59
N LEU A 93 -14.20 -22.75 20.47
CA LEU A 93 -14.28 -22.95 21.93
C LEU A 93 -15.66 -23.49 22.33
N LEU A 94 -16.75 -22.87 21.85
CA LEU A 94 -18.12 -23.32 22.11
C LEU A 94 -18.36 -24.74 21.58
N GLU A 95 -17.82 -25.08 20.40
CA GLU A 95 -17.93 -26.44 19.86
C GLU A 95 -17.18 -27.46 20.73
N LYS A 96 -16.01 -27.09 21.25
CA LYS A 96 -15.23 -27.92 22.19
C LYS A 96 -15.96 -28.11 23.51
N GLU A 97 -16.65 -27.09 24.01
CA GLU A 97 -17.49 -27.19 25.19
C GLU A 97 -18.70 -28.10 24.95
N ASN A 98 -19.41 -27.92 23.84
CA ASN A 98 -20.54 -28.77 23.45
C ASN A 98 -20.13 -30.24 23.32
N LYS A 99 -18.93 -30.54 22.80
CA LYS A 99 -18.39 -31.91 22.74
C LYS A 99 -18.28 -32.57 24.11
N LYS A 100 -17.95 -31.81 25.17
CA LYS A 100 -17.93 -32.33 26.54
C LYS A 100 -19.33 -32.64 27.08
N LEU A 101 -20.35 -31.96 26.55
CA LEU A 101 -21.75 -32.15 26.93
C LEU A 101 -22.43 -33.33 26.22
N PHE A 102 -21.85 -33.90 25.17
CA PHE A 102 -22.52 -34.96 24.38
C PHE A 102 -22.85 -36.21 25.19
N VAL A 103 -21.95 -36.68 26.06
CA VAL A 103 -22.23 -37.84 26.92
C VAL A 103 -23.37 -37.58 27.90
N PRO A 104 -23.34 -36.52 28.74
CA PRO A 104 -24.44 -36.23 29.65
C PRO A 104 -25.75 -35.92 28.91
N LEU A 105 -25.71 -35.20 27.77
CA LEU A 105 -26.89 -34.98 26.93
C LEU A 105 -27.49 -36.31 26.44
N GLY A 106 -26.67 -37.22 25.94
CA GLY A 106 -27.14 -38.53 25.50
C GLY A 106 -27.79 -39.34 26.62
N ARG A 107 -27.25 -39.27 27.85
CA ARG A 107 -27.81 -39.93 29.02
C ARG A 107 -29.19 -39.37 29.39
N VAL A 108 -29.32 -38.05 29.45
CA VAL A 108 -30.58 -37.37 29.79
C VAL A 108 -31.64 -37.62 28.71
N ALA A 109 -31.24 -37.57 27.44
CA ALA A 109 -32.13 -37.79 26.30
C ALA A 109 -32.60 -39.24 26.14
N TYR A 110 -31.82 -40.21 26.61
CA TYR A 110 -32.09 -41.63 26.34
C TYR A 110 -33.45 -42.10 26.87
N PHE A 111 -33.83 -41.73 28.10
CA PHE A 111 -35.08 -42.18 28.71
C PHE A 111 -36.33 -41.64 28.01
N PRO A 112 -36.45 -40.33 27.73
CA PRO A 112 -37.57 -39.84 26.93
C PRO A 112 -37.64 -40.47 25.53
N LEU A 113 -36.50 -40.72 24.88
CA LEU A 113 -36.45 -41.37 23.57
C LEU A 113 -36.96 -42.81 23.60
N LYS A 114 -36.65 -43.55 24.66
CA LYS A 114 -37.15 -44.92 24.86
C LYS A 114 -38.68 -45.00 24.96
N GLY A 115 -39.33 -43.89 25.33
CA GLY A 115 -40.79 -43.76 25.37
C GLY A 115 -41.50 -43.68 24.02
N GLY A 116 -40.78 -43.61 22.89
CA GLY A 116 -41.42 -43.72 21.56
C GLY A 116 -40.70 -43.09 20.37
N ARG A 117 -39.67 -42.26 20.57
CA ARG A 117 -38.95 -41.57 19.47
C ARG A 117 -37.56 -42.14 19.16
N GLY A 118 -37.10 -43.14 19.91
CA GLY A 118 -35.76 -43.71 19.76
C GLY A 118 -35.44 -44.24 18.36
N GLN A 119 -36.43 -44.75 17.63
CA GLN A 119 -36.26 -45.27 16.27
C GLN A 119 -35.78 -44.20 15.27
N GLU A 120 -36.10 -42.92 15.48
CA GLU A 120 -35.63 -41.80 14.64
C GLU A 120 -34.10 -41.65 14.67
N TYR A 121 -33.47 -42.13 15.75
CA TYR A 121 -32.02 -42.08 15.96
C TYR A 121 -31.32 -43.37 15.55
N GLY A 122 -32.05 -44.37 15.03
CA GLY A 122 -31.56 -45.61 14.43
C GLY A 122 -30.46 -46.31 15.23
N LYS A 123 -29.41 -46.78 14.54
CA LYS A 123 -28.33 -47.59 15.13
C LYS A 123 -27.72 -47.05 16.42
N SER A 124 -27.58 -45.73 16.56
CA SER A 124 -27.01 -45.14 17.79
C SER A 124 -27.89 -45.39 19.01
N PHE A 125 -29.21 -45.40 18.82
CA PHE A 125 -30.18 -45.70 19.87
C PHE A 125 -30.33 -47.21 20.05
N ASP A 126 -30.42 -47.98 18.95
CA ASP A 126 -30.55 -49.44 19.02
C ASP A 126 -29.37 -50.08 19.77
N SER A 127 -28.14 -49.63 19.50
CA SER A 127 -26.95 -50.11 20.22
C SER A 127 -26.95 -49.74 21.70
N LEU A 128 -27.60 -48.64 22.11
CA LEU A 128 -27.76 -48.30 23.53
C LEU A 128 -28.78 -49.21 24.21
N VAL A 129 -29.90 -49.50 23.55
CA VAL A 129 -30.91 -50.43 24.05
C VAL A 129 -30.30 -51.82 24.23
N GLU A 130 -29.60 -52.31 23.22
CA GLU A 130 -28.90 -53.60 23.27
C GLU A 130 -27.84 -53.63 24.39
N ALA A 131 -27.06 -52.55 24.56
CA ALA A 131 -26.07 -52.47 25.64
C ALA A 131 -26.73 -52.44 27.04
N GLU A 132 -27.85 -51.75 27.21
CA GLU A 132 -28.62 -51.70 28.47
C GLU A 132 -29.22 -53.09 28.80
N GLU A 133 -29.77 -53.79 27.80
CA GLU A 133 -30.30 -55.14 27.97
C GLU A 133 -29.21 -56.13 28.39
N ASN A 134 -28.08 -56.12 27.68
CA ASN A 134 -26.91 -56.93 28.04
C ASN A 134 -26.45 -56.65 29.48
N LEU A 135 -26.41 -55.39 29.91
CA LEU A 135 -26.05 -55.04 31.29
C LEU A 135 -27.03 -55.61 32.31
N LYS A 136 -28.33 -55.53 32.06
CA LYS A 136 -29.37 -56.12 32.92
C LYS A 136 -29.21 -57.64 33.01
N GLU A 137 -28.89 -58.30 31.90
CA GLU A 137 -28.62 -59.74 31.91
C GLU A 137 -27.41 -60.09 32.77
N GLN A 138 -26.31 -59.35 32.63
CA GLN A 138 -25.11 -59.55 33.46
C GLN A 138 -25.42 -59.34 34.96
N ASP A 139 -26.19 -58.31 35.31
CA ASP A 139 -26.57 -58.02 36.70
C ASP A 139 -27.46 -59.09 37.30
N ASN A 140 -28.47 -59.55 36.54
CA ASN A 140 -29.34 -60.65 36.96
C ASN A 140 -28.54 -61.95 37.17
N GLU A 141 -27.55 -62.21 36.32
CA GLU A 141 -26.70 -63.40 36.43
C GLU A 141 -25.77 -63.32 37.66
N ILE A 142 -25.13 -62.17 37.90
CA ILE A 142 -24.32 -61.91 39.10
C ILE A 142 -25.19 -62.11 40.35
N PHE A 143 -26.36 -61.47 40.40
CA PHE A 143 -27.28 -61.57 41.53
C PHE A 143 -27.73 -63.01 41.81
N ARG A 144 -28.05 -63.79 40.77
CA ARG A 144 -28.41 -65.22 40.91
C ARG A 144 -27.25 -66.05 41.47
N LEU A 145 -26.03 -65.84 40.99
CA LEU A 145 -24.85 -66.55 41.47
C LEU A 145 -24.57 -66.22 42.94
N GLU A 146 -24.62 -64.94 43.30
CA GLU A 146 -24.42 -64.47 44.68
C GLU A 146 -25.48 -65.02 45.64
N SER A 147 -26.76 -65.02 45.23
CA SER A 147 -27.88 -65.53 46.04
C SER A 147 -27.81 -67.05 46.27
N SER A 148 -27.15 -67.80 45.37
CA SER A 148 -27.04 -69.26 45.46
C SER A 148 -25.87 -69.77 46.31
N GLY A 149 -24.98 -68.88 46.79
CA GLY A 149 -23.71 -69.25 47.44
C GLY A 149 -23.81 -69.80 48.88
N GLY A 150 -24.97 -69.72 49.54
CA GLY A 150 -25.12 -70.08 50.96
C GLY A 150 -25.11 -71.57 51.31
N LYS A 151 -25.19 -72.50 50.33
CA LYS A 151 -25.37 -73.95 50.59
C LYS A 151 -24.51 -74.90 49.72
N LYS A 152 -23.64 -74.37 48.86
CA LYS A 152 -22.87 -75.19 47.90
C LYS A 152 -21.53 -75.68 48.46
N LYS A 153 -20.98 -76.73 47.85
CA LYS A 153 -19.66 -77.27 48.22
C LYS A 153 -18.55 -76.26 47.87
N PHE A 154 -17.41 -76.32 48.57
CA PHE A 154 -16.28 -75.38 48.40
C PHE A 154 -15.88 -75.14 46.93
N LEU A 155 -15.75 -76.20 46.13
CA LEU A 155 -15.36 -76.10 44.71
C LEU A 155 -16.39 -75.37 43.84
N GLU A 156 -17.69 -75.55 44.13
CA GLU A 156 -18.77 -74.86 43.41
C GLU A 156 -18.76 -73.36 43.76
N ASN A 157 -18.54 -73.03 45.04
CA ASN A 157 -18.38 -71.64 45.47
C ASN A 157 -17.17 -70.95 44.80
N LEU A 158 -16.06 -71.67 44.61
CA LEU A 158 -14.89 -71.13 43.93
C LEU A 158 -15.17 -70.85 42.44
N LYS A 159 -15.88 -71.77 41.76
CA LYS A 159 -16.30 -71.61 40.36
C LYS A 159 -17.25 -70.42 40.19
N ASP A 160 -18.22 -70.27 41.08
CA ASP A 160 -19.17 -69.16 41.05
C ASP A 160 -18.47 -67.81 41.26
N LYS A 161 -17.51 -67.73 42.18
CA LYS A 161 -16.67 -66.54 42.38
C LYS A 161 -15.87 -66.18 41.12
N GLY A 162 -15.27 -67.17 40.44
CA GLY A 162 -14.57 -66.96 39.18
C GLY A 162 -15.49 -66.43 38.08
N ARG A 163 -16.69 -66.98 37.95
CA ARG A 163 -17.71 -66.52 36.99
C ARG A 163 -18.16 -65.09 37.30
N ILE A 164 -18.45 -64.78 38.57
CA ILE A 164 -18.81 -63.42 39.01
C ILE A 164 -17.71 -62.42 38.63
N ALA A 165 -16.43 -62.75 38.84
CA ALA A 165 -15.33 -61.87 38.48
C ALA A 165 -15.31 -61.56 36.96
N VAL A 166 -15.55 -62.57 36.12
CA VAL A 166 -15.66 -62.39 34.66
C VAL A 166 -16.86 -61.52 34.29
N LEU A 167 -18.04 -61.77 34.86
CA LEU A 167 -19.25 -60.98 34.61
C LEU A 167 -19.07 -59.52 35.03
N ARG A 168 -18.44 -59.26 36.19
CA ARG A 168 -18.11 -57.90 36.64
C ARG A 168 -17.14 -57.19 35.70
N SER A 169 -16.15 -57.91 35.15
CA SER A 169 -15.24 -57.37 34.14
C SER A 169 -15.96 -57.02 32.84
N LYS A 170 -16.86 -57.90 32.36
CA LYS A 170 -17.71 -57.65 31.18
C LYS A 170 -18.64 -56.46 31.40
N LYS A 171 -19.30 -56.40 32.55
CA LYS A 171 -20.13 -55.27 32.98
C LYS A 171 -19.36 -53.96 32.91
N LYS A 172 -18.16 -53.89 33.50
CA LYS A 172 -17.31 -52.69 33.44
C LYS A 172 -16.96 -52.26 32.01
N ARG A 173 -16.71 -53.22 31.12
CA ARG A 173 -16.45 -52.93 29.69
C ARG A 173 -17.71 -52.40 28.99
N LEU A 174 -18.87 -52.98 29.28
CA LEU A 174 -20.15 -52.51 28.75
C LEU A 174 -20.48 -51.11 29.26
N GLU A 175 -20.34 -50.84 30.56
CA GLU A 175 -20.51 -49.50 31.15
C GLU A 175 -19.59 -48.47 30.49
N SER A 176 -18.32 -48.81 30.26
CA SER A 176 -17.38 -47.93 29.55
C SER A 176 -17.79 -47.70 28.09
N SER A 177 -18.36 -48.72 27.43
CA SER A 177 -18.87 -48.60 26.06
C SER A 177 -20.15 -47.77 25.99
N MET A 178 -20.97 -47.78 27.04
CA MET A 178 -22.19 -46.99 27.11
C MET A 178 -21.89 -45.50 27.04
N ASP A 179 -20.82 -45.01 27.68
CA ASP A 179 -20.47 -43.58 27.59
C ASP A 179 -20.17 -43.14 26.16
N ASN A 180 -19.47 -43.98 25.40
CA ASN A 180 -19.23 -43.72 23.98
C ASN A 180 -20.54 -43.74 23.18
N LEU A 181 -21.45 -44.67 23.49
CA LEU A 181 -22.74 -44.77 22.83
C LEU A 181 -23.66 -43.58 23.18
N PHE A 182 -23.67 -43.14 24.44
CA PHE A 182 -24.36 -41.93 24.87
C PHE A 182 -23.76 -40.69 24.21
N GLY A 183 -22.44 -40.57 24.14
CA GLY A 183 -21.78 -39.49 23.41
C GLY A 183 -22.20 -39.43 21.95
N LYS A 184 -22.26 -40.58 21.27
CA LYS A 184 -22.76 -40.67 19.88
C LYS A 184 -24.23 -40.31 19.75
N LEU A 185 -25.07 -40.73 20.70
CA LEU A 185 -26.49 -40.36 20.71
C LEU A 185 -26.65 -38.85 20.93
N GLY A 186 -25.95 -38.28 21.92
CA GLY A 186 -25.97 -36.84 22.22
C GLY A 186 -25.47 -36.00 21.06
N GLU A 187 -24.37 -36.38 20.42
CA GLU A 187 -23.88 -35.73 19.18
C GLU A 187 -24.91 -35.80 18.06
N LYS A 188 -25.61 -36.92 17.92
CA LYS A 188 -26.64 -37.09 16.89
C LYS A 188 -27.86 -36.22 17.14
N ILE A 189 -28.32 -36.15 18.40
CA ILE A 189 -29.40 -35.24 18.82
C ILE A 189 -28.99 -33.80 18.54
N TYR A 190 -27.77 -33.42 18.97
CA TYR A 190 -27.19 -32.10 18.74
C TYR A 190 -27.29 -31.67 17.26
N ARG A 191 -26.89 -32.54 16.34
CA ARG A 191 -26.86 -32.20 14.91
C ARG A 191 -28.21 -32.27 14.20
N LYS A 192 -29.08 -33.20 14.61
CA LYS A 192 -30.29 -33.54 13.83
C LYS A 192 -31.57 -32.95 14.39
N ASP A 193 -31.72 -32.94 15.71
CA ASP A 193 -32.95 -32.52 16.36
C ASP A 193 -32.64 -31.82 17.69
N PRO A 194 -32.07 -30.61 17.64
CA PRO A 194 -31.83 -29.84 18.86
C PRO A 194 -33.13 -29.35 19.51
N ALA A 195 -34.25 -29.33 18.77
CA ALA A 195 -35.56 -28.93 19.30
C ALA A 195 -36.13 -29.96 20.28
N PHE A 196 -35.81 -31.25 20.12
CA PHE A 196 -36.15 -32.27 21.10
C PHE A 196 -35.63 -31.95 22.51
N LEU A 197 -34.45 -31.34 22.63
CA LEU A 197 -33.89 -30.93 23.91
C LEU A 197 -34.68 -29.79 24.57
N ASP A 198 -35.53 -29.08 23.82
CA ASP A 198 -36.34 -28.00 24.39
C ASP A 198 -37.38 -28.52 25.38
N SER A 199 -37.85 -29.76 25.22
CA SER A 199 -38.81 -30.41 26.13
C SER A 199 -38.20 -31.02 27.40
N ILE A 200 -36.87 -30.98 27.54
CA ILE A 200 -36.17 -31.59 28.67
C ILE A 200 -35.70 -30.50 29.63
N GLU A 201 -36.13 -30.61 30.90
CA GLU A 201 -35.66 -29.78 32.00
C GLU A 201 -34.45 -30.45 32.68
N ASP A 202 -33.24 -30.09 32.25
CA ASP A 202 -31.98 -30.58 32.82
C ASP A 202 -30.90 -29.49 32.72
N GLU A 203 -29.99 -29.43 33.70
CA GLU A 203 -28.92 -28.42 33.76
C GLU A 203 -27.92 -28.54 32.60
N THR A 204 -27.62 -29.76 32.15
CA THR A 204 -26.76 -30.02 30.98
C THR A 204 -27.42 -29.48 29.72
N VAL A 205 -28.74 -29.69 29.61
CA VAL A 205 -29.55 -29.19 28.50
C VAL A 205 -29.62 -27.67 28.51
N ALA A 206 -29.72 -27.04 29.68
CA ALA A 206 -29.68 -25.58 29.82
C ALA A 206 -28.33 -25.00 29.36
N SER A 207 -27.21 -25.56 29.82
CA SER A 207 -25.86 -25.17 29.39
C SER A 207 -25.69 -25.29 27.87
N PHE A 208 -26.22 -26.37 27.30
CA PHE A 208 -26.22 -26.59 25.86
C PHE A 208 -27.05 -25.53 25.10
N LYS A 209 -28.27 -25.22 25.58
CA LYS A 209 -29.13 -24.19 24.99
C LYS A 209 -28.44 -22.82 25.00
N GLU A 210 -27.76 -22.48 26.09
CA GLU A 210 -26.98 -21.25 26.20
C GLU A 210 -25.88 -21.17 25.13
N ASN A 211 -25.08 -22.23 24.98
CA ASN A 211 -24.05 -22.28 23.96
C ASN A 211 -24.62 -22.17 22.54
N ARG A 212 -25.76 -22.79 22.27
CA ARG A 212 -26.45 -22.67 20.97
C ARG A 212 -26.92 -21.24 20.69
N ILE A 213 -27.44 -20.54 21.70
CA ILE A 213 -27.84 -19.13 21.58
C ILE A 213 -26.61 -18.26 21.24
N LYS A 214 -25.48 -18.49 21.94
CA LYS A 214 -24.22 -17.78 21.65
C LYS A 214 -23.74 -18.05 20.22
N MET A 215 -23.70 -19.31 19.79
CA MET A 215 -23.28 -19.67 18.42
C MET A 215 -24.20 -19.04 17.37
N ALA A 216 -25.52 -19.02 17.59
CA ALA A 216 -26.46 -18.38 16.68
C ALA A 216 -26.29 -16.85 16.61
N ALA A 217 -25.91 -16.21 17.73
CA ALA A 217 -25.57 -14.79 17.75
C ALA A 217 -24.29 -14.51 16.94
N LEU A 218 -23.25 -15.34 17.11
CA LEU A 218 -22.01 -15.26 16.32
C LEU A 218 -22.25 -15.48 14.83
N ASP A 219 -23.10 -16.44 14.46
CA ASP A 219 -23.49 -16.69 13.05
C ASP A 219 -24.18 -15.46 12.44
N LYS A 220 -25.05 -14.80 13.21
CA LYS A 220 -25.70 -13.56 12.78
C LYS A 220 -24.69 -12.42 12.61
N GLU A 221 -23.75 -12.28 13.53
CA GLU A 221 -22.67 -11.27 13.46
C GLU A 221 -21.79 -11.50 12.22
N ILE A 222 -21.36 -12.74 11.95
CA ILE A 222 -20.62 -13.08 10.73
C ILE A 222 -21.42 -12.72 9.47
N ALA A 223 -22.72 -13.01 9.43
CA ALA A 223 -23.55 -12.69 8.28
C ALA A 223 -23.61 -11.18 8.02
N GLN A 224 -23.73 -10.38 9.08
CA GLN A 224 -23.71 -8.91 9.01
C GLN A 224 -22.35 -8.38 8.55
N LEU A 225 -21.25 -8.89 9.10
CA LEU A 225 -19.89 -8.51 8.73
C LEU A 225 -19.59 -8.84 7.25
N LYS A 226 -20.05 -10.00 6.76
CA LYS A 226 -19.90 -10.37 5.34
C LYS A 226 -20.70 -9.48 4.40
N GLU A 227 -21.90 -9.10 4.79
CA GLU A 227 -22.72 -8.15 4.04
C GLU A 227 -22.04 -6.76 3.99
N GLU A 228 -21.57 -6.27 5.14
CA GLU A 228 -20.82 -5.02 5.26
C GLU A 228 -19.56 -5.04 4.38
N ASN A 229 -18.74 -6.09 4.48
CA ASN A 229 -17.54 -6.25 3.66
C ASN A 229 -17.87 -6.27 2.16
N SER A 230 -18.93 -6.99 1.75
CA SER A 230 -19.36 -7.01 0.35
C SER A 230 -19.78 -5.62 -0.15
N ASN A 231 -20.43 -4.82 0.70
CA ASN A 231 -20.83 -3.46 0.36
C ASN A 231 -19.62 -2.53 0.24
N LEU A 232 -18.64 -2.64 1.14
CA LEU A 232 -17.37 -1.89 1.07
C LEU A 232 -16.57 -2.25 -0.18
N GLU A 233 -16.46 -3.54 -0.52
CA GLU A 233 -15.78 -3.98 -1.75
C GLU A 233 -16.47 -3.45 -3.02
N LYS A 234 -17.81 -3.42 -3.04
CA LYS A 234 -18.57 -2.83 -4.16
C LYS A 234 -18.32 -1.33 -4.27
N HIS A 235 -18.38 -0.60 -3.16
CA HIS A 235 -18.08 0.84 -3.09
C HIS A 235 -16.68 1.14 -3.63
N LEU A 236 -15.67 0.41 -3.11
CA LEU A 236 -14.29 0.57 -3.54
C LEU A 236 -14.11 0.30 -5.05
N LYS A 237 -14.83 -0.70 -5.56
CA LYS A 237 -14.79 -1.05 -6.98
C LYS A 237 -15.50 -0.02 -7.85
N SER A 238 -16.64 0.53 -7.44
CA SER A 238 -17.39 1.52 -8.22
C SER A 238 -16.67 2.87 -8.26
N GLU A 239 -16.17 3.35 -7.12
CA GLU A 239 -15.57 4.68 -7.02
C GLU A 239 -14.13 4.72 -7.53
N TYR A 240 -13.34 3.67 -7.26
CA TYR A 240 -11.90 3.70 -7.51
C TYR A 240 -11.42 2.70 -8.58
N ASN A 241 -12.31 1.86 -9.10
CA ASN A 241 -12.04 0.86 -10.14
C ASN A 241 -10.78 0.01 -9.84
N SER A 242 -10.62 -0.41 -8.59
CA SER A 242 -9.41 -1.12 -8.16
C SER A 242 -9.70 -2.09 -7.03
N SER A 243 -9.03 -3.24 -7.09
CA SER A 243 -9.03 -4.29 -6.07
C SER A 243 -7.76 -4.30 -5.21
N ARG A 244 -6.81 -3.37 -5.44
CA ARG A 244 -5.53 -3.33 -4.73
C ARG A 244 -5.32 -1.97 -4.07
N GLN A 245 -5.45 -1.93 -2.75
CA GLN A 245 -5.26 -0.73 -1.91
C GLN A 245 -4.05 0.10 -2.33
N LYS A 246 -2.84 -0.46 -2.22
CA LYS A 246 -1.58 0.25 -2.47
C LYS A 246 -1.53 0.95 -3.83
N LYS A 247 -1.97 0.26 -4.89
CA LYS A 247 -1.95 0.82 -6.25
C LYS A 247 -2.97 1.94 -6.43
N THR A 248 -4.11 1.85 -5.75
CA THR A 248 -5.13 2.92 -5.76
C THR A 248 -4.63 4.14 -5.01
N GLU A 249 -4.04 3.94 -3.83
CA GLU A 249 -3.46 5.01 -3.01
C GLU A 249 -2.35 5.75 -3.77
N GLU A 250 -1.42 5.03 -4.41
CA GLU A 250 -0.36 5.62 -5.23
C GLU A 250 -0.91 6.49 -6.38
N LYS A 251 -1.97 6.02 -7.05
CA LYS A 251 -2.65 6.80 -8.11
C LYS A 251 -3.33 8.04 -7.56
N MET A 252 -4.01 7.93 -6.42
CA MET A 252 -4.68 9.07 -5.79
C MET A 252 -3.66 10.09 -5.28
N GLN A 253 -2.56 9.64 -4.69
CA GLN A 253 -1.44 10.49 -4.29
C GLN A 253 -0.87 11.25 -5.50
N SER A 254 -0.63 10.56 -6.62
CA SER A 254 -0.13 11.21 -7.84
C SER A 254 -1.12 12.27 -8.37
N ARG A 255 -2.44 12.01 -8.28
CA ARG A 255 -3.48 12.99 -8.66
C ARG A 255 -3.49 14.18 -7.71
N ARG A 256 -3.31 13.93 -6.42
CA ARG A 256 -3.22 14.96 -5.37
C ARG A 256 -2.02 15.85 -5.60
N ASP A 257 -0.84 15.27 -5.82
CA ASP A 257 0.41 16.01 -6.05
C ASP A 257 0.30 16.89 -7.31
N LEU A 258 -0.32 16.37 -8.38
CA LEU A 258 -0.59 17.16 -9.58
C LEU A 258 -1.57 18.31 -9.31
N ALA A 259 -2.65 18.06 -8.55
CA ALA A 259 -3.62 19.10 -8.20
C ALA A 259 -3.02 20.17 -7.28
N LEU A 260 -2.17 19.77 -6.34
CA LEU A 260 -1.42 20.68 -5.48
C LEU A 260 -0.46 21.53 -6.32
N SER A 261 0.28 20.91 -7.25
CA SER A 261 1.16 21.64 -8.16
C SER A 261 0.41 22.65 -9.04
N ASP A 262 -0.78 22.32 -9.53
CA ASP A 262 -1.63 23.25 -10.30
C ASP A 262 -2.19 24.39 -9.41
N LYS A 263 -2.58 24.10 -8.16
CA LYS A 263 -2.92 25.13 -7.17
C LYS A 263 -1.75 26.09 -6.97
N MET A 264 -0.54 25.58 -6.71
CA MET A 264 0.66 26.39 -6.50
C MET A 264 1.01 27.25 -7.72
N ALA A 265 0.81 26.72 -8.94
CA ALA A 265 0.99 27.51 -10.15
C ALA A 265 0.01 28.70 -10.21
N GLY A 266 -1.26 28.48 -9.88
CA GLY A 266 -2.24 29.57 -9.80
C GLY A 266 -1.93 30.61 -8.74
N VAL A 267 -1.39 30.18 -7.60
CA VAL A 267 -0.99 31.06 -6.51
C VAL A 267 0.18 31.94 -6.95
N TYR A 268 1.17 31.34 -7.60
CA TYR A 268 2.29 32.06 -8.21
C TYR A 268 1.80 33.08 -9.24
N ASP A 269 0.89 32.70 -10.13
CA ASP A 269 0.33 33.60 -11.14
C ASP A 269 -0.37 34.81 -10.51
N LEU A 270 -1.11 34.59 -9.42
CA LEU A 270 -1.73 35.67 -8.65
C LEU A 270 -0.69 36.62 -8.04
N GLY A 271 0.31 36.09 -7.32
CA GLY A 271 1.37 36.91 -6.71
C GLY A 271 2.17 37.71 -7.74
N LEU A 272 2.51 37.09 -8.87
CA LEU A 272 3.20 37.73 -9.98
C LEU A 272 2.36 38.84 -10.61
N TYR A 273 1.06 38.61 -10.82
CA TYR A 273 0.15 39.61 -11.37
C TYR A 273 0.04 40.84 -10.46
N LEU A 274 -0.18 40.62 -9.17
CA LEU A 274 -0.26 41.69 -8.16
C LEU A 274 1.00 42.56 -8.15
N TYR A 275 2.18 41.93 -8.21
CA TYR A 275 3.46 42.63 -8.27
C TYR A 275 3.60 43.47 -9.55
N ARG A 276 3.31 42.88 -10.71
CA ARG A 276 3.48 43.54 -12.02
C ARG A 276 2.56 44.73 -12.19
N GLU A 277 1.30 44.58 -11.80
CA GLU A 277 0.28 45.64 -11.92
C GLU A 277 0.33 46.62 -10.74
N LYS A 278 1.23 46.40 -9.76
CA LYS A 278 1.42 47.26 -8.58
C LYS A 278 0.13 47.50 -7.81
N ILE A 279 -0.61 46.43 -7.58
CA ILE A 279 -1.90 46.46 -6.89
C ILE A 279 -1.67 46.83 -5.42
N GLU A 280 -2.31 47.90 -4.95
CA GLU A 280 -2.26 48.29 -3.54
C GLU A 280 -3.05 47.29 -2.68
N LEU A 281 -2.38 46.71 -1.69
CA LEU A 281 -2.95 45.76 -0.74
C LEU A 281 -2.78 46.31 0.67
N LYS A 282 -3.77 46.11 1.54
CA LYS A 282 -3.70 46.54 2.95
C LYS A 282 -2.98 45.49 3.81
N ASP A 283 -1.79 45.08 3.38
CA ASP A 283 -0.99 44.06 4.04
C ASP A 283 0.50 44.41 3.95
N ASN A 284 1.08 44.78 5.10
CA ASN A 284 2.48 45.21 5.19
C ASN A 284 3.46 44.08 4.85
N GLU A 285 3.09 42.82 5.05
CA GLU A 285 3.97 41.69 4.79
C GLU A 285 4.02 41.40 3.28
N VAL A 286 2.89 41.51 2.57
CA VAL A 286 2.87 41.44 1.10
C VAL A 286 3.66 42.60 0.49
N GLU A 287 3.57 43.81 1.05
CA GLU A 287 4.41 44.94 0.61
C GLU A 287 5.91 44.66 0.80
N GLN A 288 6.31 44.07 1.93
CA GLN A 288 7.70 43.67 2.19
C GLN A 288 8.18 42.58 1.24
N LEU A 289 7.33 41.61 0.92
CA LEU A 289 7.60 40.57 -0.08
C LEU A 289 7.85 41.20 -1.46
N PHE A 290 7.01 42.14 -1.89
CA PHE A 290 7.19 42.84 -3.16
C PHE A 290 8.42 43.75 -3.19
N ALA A 291 8.77 44.41 -2.08
CA ALA A 291 10.04 45.14 -1.97
C ALA A 291 11.24 44.20 -2.15
N SER A 292 11.23 43.05 -1.47
CA SER A 292 12.26 42.01 -1.59
C SER A 292 12.36 41.46 -3.02
N ALA A 293 11.22 41.22 -3.68
CA ALA A 293 11.20 40.83 -5.10
C ALA A 293 11.87 41.88 -5.99
N GLY A 294 11.62 43.17 -5.74
CA GLY A 294 12.26 44.27 -6.46
C GLY A 294 13.79 44.28 -6.30
N GLU A 295 14.30 44.02 -5.10
CA GLU A 295 15.74 43.91 -4.86
C GLU A 295 16.37 42.74 -5.61
N ILE A 296 15.69 41.58 -5.63
CA ILE A 296 16.18 40.39 -6.32
C ILE A 296 16.18 40.61 -7.85
N TYR A 297 15.15 41.24 -8.42
CA TYR A 297 15.19 41.63 -9.83
C TYR A 297 16.39 42.54 -10.14
N GLY A 298 16.68 43.51 -9.28
CA GLY A 298 17.87 44.36 -9.44
C GLY A 298 19.18 43.57 -9.37
N LYS A 299 19.28 42.54 -8.52
CA LYS A 299 20.44 41.64 -8.47
C LYS A 299 20.59 40.84 -9.78
N ILE A 300 19.49 40.27 -10.29
CA ILE A 300 19.49 39.51 -11.55
C ILE A 300 19.96 40.40 -12.71
N GLU A 301 19.39 41.60 -12.86
CA GLU A 301 19.76 42.53 -13.94
C GLU A 301 21.25 42.94 -13.88
N ASN A 302 21.80 43.10 -12.66
CA ASN A 302 23.22 43.38 -12.48
C ASN A 302 24.11 42.19 -12.87
N GLN A 303 23.71 40.97 -12.49
CA GLN A 303 24.42 39.74 -12.85
C GLN A 303 24.37 39.46 -14.35
N GLU A 304 23.22 39.68 -15.00
CA GLU A 304 23.08 39.54 -16.46
C GLU A 304 23.99 40.53 -17.20
N ARG A 305 24.05 41.78 -16.76
CA ARG A 305 24.99 42.78 -17.30
C ARG A 305 26.45 42.41 -17.09
N GLU A 306 26.80 41.78 -15.97
CA GLU A 306 28.16 41.27 -15.72
C GLU A 306 28.49 40.11 -16.67
N ILE A 307 27.56 39.18 -16.90
CA ILE A 307 27.71 38.09 -17.89
C ILE A 307 27.92 38.65 -19.30
N GLU A 308 27.14 39.64 -19.72
CA GLU A 308 27.29 40.26 -21.05
C GLU A 308 28.68 40.87 -21.25
N LYS A 309 29.22 41.55 -20.23
CA LYS A 309 30.58 42.09 -20.25
C LYS A 309 31.64 40.99 -20.36
N LEU A 310 31.55 39.96 -19.52
CA LEU A 310 32.50 38.84 -19.53
C LEU A 310 32.48 38.08 -20.87
N LYS A 311 31.31 37.94 -21.50
CA LYS A 311 31.19 37.35 -22.84
C LYS A 311 31.89 38.20 -23.91
N ALA A 312 31.73 39.53 -23.86
CA ALA A 312 32.43 40.43 -24.78
C ALA A 312 33.95 40.39 -24.57
N GLU A 313 34.42 40.29 -23.33
CA GLU A 313 35.85 40.13 -23.03
C GLU A 313 36.41 38.81 -23.57
N LEU A 314 35.70 37.70 -23.40
CA LEU A 314 36.07 36.40 -23.98
C LEU A 314 36.15 36.46 -25.52
N GLU A 315 35.22 37.16 -26.16
CA GLU A 315 35.22 37.34 -27.62
C GLU A 315 36.47 38.10 -28.09
N ILE A 316 36.91 39.13 -27.36
CA ILE A 316 38.14 39.87 -27.67
C ILE A 316 39.36 38.95 -27.55
N VAL A 317 39.48 38.18 -26.46
CA VAL A 317 40.61 37.26 -26.24
C VAL A 317 40.68 36.24 -27.38
N ASN A 318 39.56 35.65 -27.76
CA ASN A 318 39.50 34.70 -28.87
C ASN A 318 39.94 35.33 -30.20
N LEU A 319 39.51 36.55 -30.50
CA LEU A 319 39.93 37.27 -31.70
C LEU A 319 41.44 37.61 -31.68
N GLU A 320 42.01 37.93 -30.52
CA GLU A 320 43.45 38.17 -30.38
C GLU A 320 44.27 36.90 -30.62
N GLU A 321 43.79 35.75 -30.15
CA GLU A 321 44.38 34.44 -30.44
C GLU A 321 44.33 34.14 -31.94
N GLU A 322 43.17 34.33 -32.60
CA GLU A 322 43.01 34.17 -34.04
C GLU A 322 43.95 35.09 -34.84
N VAL A 323 44.05 36.36 -34.46
CA VAL A 323 44.98 37.32 -35.11
C VAL A 323 46.42 36.88 -34.92
N THR A 324 46.78 36.34 -33.75
CA THR A 324 48.12 35.84 -33.47
C THR A 324 48.44 34.61 -34.32
N GLU A 325 47.49 33.69 -34.48
CA GLU A 325 47.62 32.54 -35.37
C GLU A 325 47.74 32.96 -36.83
N MET A 326 46.91 33.89 -37.31
CA MET A 326 47.00 34.43 -38.66
C MET A 326 48.36 35.09 -38.93
N LYS A 327 48.89 35.88 -37.98
CA LYS A 327 50.23 36.48 -38.09
C LYS A 327 51.33 35.42 -38.20
N LYS A 328 51.23 34.32 -37.45
CA LYS A 328 52.17 33.20 -37.54
C LYS A 328 52.09 32.56 -38.93
N ASN A 329 50.87 32.29 -39.42
CA ASN A 329 50.66 31.72 -40.76
C ASN A 329 51.21 32.62 -41.88
N ILE A 330 51.03 33.94 -41.77
CA ILE A 330 51.62 34.91 -42.72
C ILE A 330 53.14 34.79 -42.73
N LYS A 331 53.78 34.76 -41.55
CA LYS A 331 55.24 34.66 -41.45
C LYS A 331 55.77 33.35 -42.06
N ASP A 332 55.07 32.24 -41.85
CA ASP A 332 55.45 30.94 -42.43
C ASP A 332 55.31 30.94 -43.97
N LEU A 333 54.27 31.61 -44.50
CA LEU A 333 54.10 31.82 -45.94
C LEU A 333 55.18 32.73 -46.53
N GLU A 334 55.55 33.81 -45.84
CA GLU A 334 56.64 34.72 -46.25
C GLU A 334 57.96 33.95 -46.37
N MET A 335 58.32 33.14 -45.36
CA MET A 335 59.50 32.27 -45.42
C MET A 335 59.45 31.27 -46.59
N THR A 336 58.27 30.75 -46.90
CA THR A 336 58.07 29.85 -48.05
C THR A 336 58.30 30.58 -49.37
N ILE A 337 57.78 31.80 -49.51
CA ILE A 337 57.98 32.65 -50.69
C ILE A 337 59.46 32.98 -50.88
N GLU A 338 60.17 33.36 -49.81
CA GLU A 338 61.61 33.63 -49.86
C GLU A 338 62.39 32.41 -50.35
N LYS A 339 62.07 31.22 -49.85
CA LYS A 339 62.68 29.97 -50.30
C LYS A 339 62.41 29.71 -51.78
N CYS A 340 61.15 29.80 -52.23
CA CYS A 340 60.80 29.61 -53.63
C CYS A 340 61.51 30.62 -54.55
N ASN A 341 61.66 31.88 -54.11
CA ASN A 341 62.40 32.89 -54.86
C ASN A 341 63.89 32.55 -54.97
N SER A 342 64.50 32.00 -53.89
CA SER A 342 65.86 31.48 -53.92
C SER A 342 65.99 30.36 -54.95
N ASP A 343 65.10 29.36 -54.90
CA ASP A 343 65.09 28.22 -55.83
C ASP A 343 64.94 28.70 -57.29
N ILE A 344 64.06 29.67 -57.55
CA ILE A 344 63.89 30.28 -58.89
C ILE A 344 65.18 30.96 -59.36
N SER A 345 65.88 31.67 -58.47
CA SER A 345 67.16 32.32 -58.79
C SER A 345 68.23 31.29 -59.17
N GLU A 346 68.31 30.19 -58.41
CA GLU A 346 69.21 29.06 -58.69
C GLU A 346 68.91 28.42 -60.05
N PHE A 347 67.65 28.05 -60.31
CA PHE A 347 67.25 27.47 -61.60
C PHE A 347 67.51 28.42 -62.77
N ASN A 348 67.29 29.73 -62.61
CA ASN A 348 67.63 30.71 -63.64
C ASN A 348 69.13 30.75 -63.95
N ASN A 349 69.97 30.62 -62.92
CA ASN A 349 71.41 30.56 -63.09
C ASN A 349 71.84 29.25 -63.77
N GLU A 350 71.22 28.12 -63.44
CA GLU A 350 71.44 26.85 -64.15
C GLU A 350 71.04 26.94 -65.62
N ILE A 351 69.87 27.50 -65.93
CA ILE A 351 69.41 27.73 -67.31
C ILE A 351 70.42 28.58 -68.08
N LYS A 352 70.94 29.66 -67.46
CA LYS A 352 71.98 30.50 -68.09
C LYS A 352 73.25 29.70 -68.38
N ARG A 353 73.71 28.86 -67.45
CA ARG A 353 74.88 27.98 -67.65
C ARG A 353 74.64 26.98 -68.78
N ALA A 354 73.51 26.28 -68.76
CA ALA A 354 73.13 25.33 -69.80
C ALA A 354 73.03 26.00 -71.18
N ARG A 355 72.43 27.20 -71.27
CA ARG A 355 72.38 27.98 -72.52
C ARG A 355 73.76 28.37 -73.03
N ALA A 356 74.67 28.77 -72.14
CA ALA A 356 76.05 29.09 -72.50
C ALA A 356 76.79 27.86 -73.04
N GLU A 357 76.57 26.70 -72.40
CA GLU A 357 77.12 25.42 -72.83
C GLU A 357 76.58 24.99 -74.21
N ILE A 358 75.27 25.09 -74.44
CA ILE A 358 74.65 24.86 -75.76
C ILE A 358 75.27 25.76 -76.82
N ARG A 359 75.46 27.06 -76.54
CA ARG A 359 76.11 27.99 -77.49
C ARG A 359 77.55 27.58 -77.79
N LYS A 360 78.29 27.11 -76.77
CA LYS A 360 79.66 26.62 -76.93
C LYS A 360 79.71 25.36 -77.78
N LEU A 361 78.80 24.41 -77.54
CA LEU A 361 78.69 23.18 -78.33
C LEU A 361 78.27 23.45 -79.77
N LYS A 362 77.33 24.37 -80.01
CA LYS A 362 76.95 24.76 -81.39
C LYS A 362 78.11 25.32 -82.19
N LYS A 363 78.97 26.14 -81.59
CA LYS A 363 80.20 26.66 -82.21
C LYS A 363 81.26 25.59 -82.50
N LEU A 364 81.16 24.40 -81.91
CA LEU A 364 82.08 23.28 -82.15
C LEU A 364 81.59 22.34 -83.26
N THR A 365 80.34 22.50 -83.69
CA THR A 365 79.67 21.67 -84.71
C THR A 365 79.39 22.42 -86.02
N GLU A 366 79.67 23.72 -86.06
CA GLU A 366 79.82 24.56 -87.26
C GLU A 366 81.30 24.68 -87.60
#